data_AF-A0A2A4NZS6-F1
#
_entry.id   AF-A0A2A4NZS6-F1
#
_cell.length_a   1.000
_cell.length_b   1.000
_cell.length_c   1.000
_cell.angle_alpha   90.00
_cell.angle_beta   90.00
_cell.angle_gamma   90.00
#
_symmetry.space_group_name_H-M   'P 1'
#
loop_
_entity.id
_entity.type
_entity.pdbx_description
1 polymer ?
#
loop_
_entity_poly.entity_id
_entity_poly.type
_entity_poly.pdbx_seq_one_letter_code
_entity_poly.pdbx_strand_id
1 'polypeptide(L)' 'ERAWNILKDHLESIYRVTDDEVINAMKLVWKKMEIIIEPSSATPVAAVLSSEFKALEGLERVGIILTGGNIEPSELPF' A
#
# COMPACT_ATOMS: atom_id res chain seq x y z
N GLU A 1 -24.12 -0.45 1.02
CA GLU A 1 -24.47 -1.83 1.44
C GLU A 1 -23.70 -2.93 0.70
N ARG A 2 -23.57 -2.90 -0.63
CA ARG A 2 -22.98 -4.03 -1.38
C ARG A 2 -21.53 -4.39 -0.98
N ALA A 3 -20.62 -3.41 -0.89
CA ALA A 3 -19.21 -3.68 -0.57
C ALA A 3 -18.99 -4.10 0.90
N TRP A 4 -19.75 -3.51 1.83
CA TRP A 4 -19.60 -3.81 3.26
C TRP A 4 -19.87 -5.28 3.57
N ASN A 5 -20.95 -5.84 3.03
CA ASN A 5 -21.28 -7.26 3.28
C ASN A 5 -20.21 -8.19 2.71
N ILE A 6 -19.69 -7.90 1.51
CA ILE A 6 -18.59 -8.67 0.91
C ILE A 6 -17.34 -8.60 1.79
N LEU A 7 -16.94 -7.41 2.24
CA LEU A 7 -15.78 -7.25 3.10
C LEU A 7 -15.98 -7.93 4.45
N LYS A 8 -17.15 -7.77 5.07
CA LYS A 8 -17.47 -8.40 6.36
C LYS A 8 -17.32 -9.92 6.32
N ASP A 9 -17.72 -10.54 5.21
CA ASP A 9 -17.77 -12.01 5.10
C ASP A 9 -16.48 -12.62 4.52
N HIS A 10 -15.64 -11.85 3.81
CA HIS A 10 -14.48 -12.37 3.07
C HIS A 10 -13.14 -11.70 3.37
N LEU A 11 -13.11 -10.57 4.08
CA LEU A 11 -11.86 -9.89 4.41
C LEU A 11 -11.18 -10.57 5.60
N GLU A 12 -9.94 -11.01 5.40
CA GLU A 12 -9.16 -11.64 6.47
C GLU A 12 -8.70 -10.63 7.52
N SER A 13 -8.22 -9.45 7.10
CA SER A 13 -7.61 -8.47 8.00
C SER A 13 -7.58 -7.06 7.40
N ILE A 14 -7.45 -6.05 8.27
CA ILE A 14 -7.25 -4.64 7.92
C ILE A 14 -5.96 -4.15 8.58
N TYR A 15 -5.04 -3.63 7.78
CA TYR A 15 -3.82 -3.00 8.25
C TYR A 15 -3.95 -1.49 8.15
N ARG A 16 -3.48 -0.79 9.18
CA ARG A 16 -3.44 0.67 9.20
C ARG A 16 -2.03 1.14 8.89
N VAL A 17 -1.93 2.28 8.22
CA VAL A 17 -0.67 2.93 7.88
C VAL A 17 -0.78 4.41 8.21
N THR A 18 0.36 5.01 8.50
CA THR A 18 0.52 6.45 8.71
C THR A 18 0.91 7.15 7.42
N ASP A 19 0.70 8.46 7.35
CA ASP A 19 1.08 9.25 6.17
C ASP A 19 2.60 9.18 5.89
N ASP A 20 3.44 9.13 6.93
CA ASP A 20 4.90 8.97 6.78
C ASP A 20 5.27 7.62 6.16
N GLU A 21 4.59 6.53 6.55
CA GLU A 21 4.80 5.21 5.96
C GLU A 21 4.37 5.20 4.49
N VAL A 22 3.26 5.88 4.16
CA VAL A 22 2.78 6.05 2.79
C VAL A 22 3.81 6.81 1.94
N ILE A 23 4.32 7.94 2.42
CA ILE A 23 5.35 8.73 1.73
C ILE A 23 6.63 7.90 1.52
N ASN A 24 7.06 7.14 2.53
CA ASN A 24 8.23 6.27 2.41
C ASN A 24 8.01 5.13 1.40
N ALA A 25 6.80 4.57 1.35
CA ALA A 25 6.43 3.56 0.36
C ALA A 25 6.42 4.14 -1.06
N MET A 26 5.89 5.36 -1.27
CA MET A 26 5.97 6.05 -2.57
C MET A 26 7.42 6.22 -3.01
N LYS A 27 8.30 6.71 -2.12
CA LYS A 27 9.75 6.86 -2.39
C LYS A 27 10.38 5.54 -2.82
N LEU A 28 10.03 4.45 -2.14
CA LEU A 28 10.60 3.13 -2.41
C LEU A 28 10.20 2.63 -3.80
N VAL A 29 8.91 2.69 -4.13
CA VAL A 29 8.40 2.25 -5.44
C VAL A 29 9.06 3.05 -6.56
N TRP A 30 9.13 4.37 -6.41
CA TRP A 30 9.80 5.22 -7.40
C TRP A 30 11.28 4.85 -7.56
N LYS A 31 12.03 4.69 -6.48
CA LYS A 31 13.47 4.38 -6.52
C LYS A 31 13.80 2.97 -7.02
N LYS A 32 12.90 2.01 -6.85
CA LYS A 32 13.17 0.59 -7.16
C LYS A 32 12.52 0.11 -8.43
N MET A 33 11.40 0.71 -8.82
CA MET A 33 10.60 0.29 -9.96
C MET A 33 10.50 1.36 -11.03
N GLU A 34 10.94 2.60 -10.75
CA GLU A 34 10.84 3.75 -11.66
C GLU A 34 9.38 4.08 -12.05
N ILE A 35 8.43 3.67 -11.21
CA ILE A 35 6.99 3.92 -11.37
C ILE A 35 6.58 5.02 -10.38
N ILE A 36 5.80 5.99 -10.86
CA ILE A 36 5.16 6.99 -10.01
C ILE A 36 3.78 6.48 -9.61
N ILE A 37 3.50 6.48 -8.31
CA ILE A 37 2.19 6.14 -7.73
C ILE A 37 1.72 7.28 -6.83
N GLU A 38 0.40 7.44 -6.72
CA GLU A 38 -0.21 8.42 -5.82
C GLU A 38 -0.27 7.87 -4.37
N PRO A 39 -0.45 8.72 -3.34
CA PRO A 39 -0.47 8.29 -1.94
C PRO A 39 -1.45 7.15 -1.65
N SER A 40 -2.67 7.21 -2.22
CA SER A 40 -3.69 6.18 -2.02
C SER A 40 -3.20 4.79 -2.46
N SER A 41 -2.52 4.72 -3.61
CA SER A 41 -1.99 3.50 -4.21
C SER A 41 -0.76 2.96 -3.48
N ALA A 42 -0.09 3.78 -2.66
CA ALA A 42 1.07 3.37 -1.87
C ALA A 42 0.69 2.73 -0.53
N THR A 43 -0.56 2.90 -0.08
CA THR A 43 -1.05 2.33 1.19
C THR A 43 -0.84 0.80 1.35
N PRO A 44 -1.10 -0.07 0.35
CA PRO A 44 -0.82 -1.51 0.52
C PRO A 44 0.69 -1.82 0.53
N VAL A 45 1.52 -1.01 -0.13
CA VAL A 45 2.99 -1.15 -0.06
C VAL A 45 3.48 -0.79 1.35
N ALA A 46 2.99 0.31 1.91
CA ALA A 46 3.28 0.70 3.29
C ALA A 46 2.85 -0.40 4.29
N ALA A 47 1.66 -0.98 4.10
CA ALA A 47 1.15 -2.04 4.97
C ALA A 47 2.06 -3.27 4.96
N VAL A 48 2.49 -3.74 3.79
CA VAL A 48 3.39 -4.92 3.66
C VAL A 48 4.78 -4.65 4.23
N LEU A 49 5.22 -3.40 4.28
CA LEU A 49 6.49 -3.02 4.89
C LEU A 49 6.44 -2.90 6.42
N SER A 50 5.24 -2.80 7.01
CA SER A 50 5.05 -2.70 8.46
C SER A 50 5.57 -3.95 9.19
N SER A 51 5.96 -3.76 10.46
CA SER A 51 6.35 -4.88 11.32
C SER A 51 5.19 -5.85 11.58
N GLU A 52 3.97 -5.32 11.69
CA GLU A 52 2.75 -6.11 11.91
C GLU A 52 2.51 -7.10 10.76
N PHE A 53 2.57 -6.64 9.50
CA PHE A 53 2.39 -7.52 8.35
C PHE A 53 3.55 -8.50 8.18
N LYS A 54 4.78 -8.06 8.44
CA LYS A 54 5.98 -8.93 8.36
C LYS A 54 6.03 -10.02 9.43
N ALA A 55 5.27 -9.88 10.51
CA ALA A 55 5.17 -10.89 11.56
C ALA A 55 4.27 -12.08 11.16
N LEU A 56 3.55 -11.99 10.04
CA LEU A 56 2.74 -13.09 9.54
C LEU A 56 3.61 -14.25 9.05
N GLU A 57 3.29 -15.45 9.49
CA GLU A 57 3.98 -16.68 9.07
C GLU A 57 3.36 -17.25 7.78
N GLY A 58 4.16 -17.97 6.99
CA GLY A 58 3.69 -18.66 5.79
C GLY A 58 3.50 -17.79 4.54
N LEU A 59 3.85 -16.50 4.58
CA LEU A 59 3.80 -15.60 3.42
C LEU A 59 5.17 -15.49 2.74
N GLU A 60 5.43 -16.35 1.75
CA GLU A 60 6.67 -16.27 0.95
C GLU A 60 6.58 -15.25 -0.20
N ARG A 61 5.37 -15.02 -0.73
CA ARG A 61 5.12 -14.15 -1.89
C ARG A 61 3.87 -13.33 -1.67
N VAL A 62 3.99 -12.02 -1.83
CA VAL A 62 2.90 -11.07 -1.62
C VAL A 62 2.65 -10.32 -2.93
N GLY A 63 1.42 -10.36 -3.41
CA GLY A 63 0.95 -9.56 -4.54
C GLY A 63 0.32 -8.26 -4.04
N ILE A 64 0.68 -7.14 -4.64
CA ILE A 64 0.13 -5.82 -4.30
C ILE A 64 -0.51 -5.21 -5.56
N ILE A 65 -1.73 -4.69 -5.42
CA ILE A 65 -2.42 -3.98 -6.48
C ILE A 65 -2.09 -2.49 -6.36
N LEU A 66 -1.36 -1.95 -7.34
CA LEU A 66 -1.15 -0.51 -7.48
C LEU A 66 -2.30 0.05 -8.31
N THR A 67 -3.11 0.89 -7.69
CA THR A 67 -4.41 1.33 -8.23
C THR A 67 -4.32 2.62 -9.05
N GLY A 68 -3.28 3.44 -8.88
CA GLY A 68 -3.20 4.73 -9.55
C GLY A 68 -1.89 5.50 -9.36
N GLY A 69 -1.69 6.49 -10.23
CA GLY A 69 -0.53 7.38 -10.24
C GLY A 69 -0.91 8.79 -10.66
N ASN A 70 -2.11 9.27 -10.26
CA ASN A 70 -2.64 10.56 -10.67
C ASN A 70 -2.05 11.68 -9.80
N ILE A 71 -0.74 11.87 -9.92
CA ILE A 71 0.02 12.90 -9.22
C ILE A 71 1.01 13.52 -10.19
N GLU A 72 1.17 14.84 -10.16
CA GLU A 72 2.21 15.46 -10.96
C GLU A 72 3.59 15.21 -10.31
N PRO A 73 4.66 14.97 -11.11
CA PRO A 73 6.00 14.76 -10.55
C PRO A 73 6.50 15.89 -9.65
N SER A 74 6.05 17.12 -9.88
CA SER A 74 6.36 18.29 -9.04
C SER A 74 5.72 18.28 -7.66
N GLU A 75 4.71 17.42 -7.44
CA GLU A 75 3.95 17.31 -6.19
C GLU A 75 4.41 16.13 -5.33
N LEU A 76 5.49 15.43 -5.74
CA LEU A 76 6.02 14.32 -4.96
C LEU A 76 6.47 14.81 -3.58
N PRO A 77 6.07 14.13 -2.49
CA PRO A 77 6.31 14.60 -1.12
C PRO A 77 7.75 14.32 -0.63
N PHE A 78 8.74 14.32 -1.52
CA PHE A 78 10.09 13.84 -1.24
C PHE A 78 11.20 14.32 -2.15
#